data_AF-A0A542YGV6-F1
#
_entry.id   AF-A0A542YGV6-F1
#
_cell.length_a   1.000
_cell.length_b   1.000
_cell.length_c   1.000
_cell.angle_alpha   90.00
_cell.angle_beta   90.00
_cell.angle_gamma   90.00
#
_symmetry.space_group_name_H-M   'P 1'
#
loop_
_entity.id
_entity.type
_entity.pdbx_description
1 polymer ?
#
loop_
_entity_poly.entity_id
_entity_poly.type
_entity_poly.pdbx_seq_one_letter_code
_entity_poly.pdbx_strand_id
1 'polypeptide(L)'
;MLAEYASRMRVKNHIVVGAITSAETFDPSNYLDDARSVLASLSAESTLAAERLARELRAAQQMYGSAEHAHDYQSADASNLKRREAVALALAKRLGERRSDDEYLLGLIEHAREDAWHDVARAVEESLDRSNIVVDADYERQREQRMALLVSEDLARLAGETAKG
;
A
#
# COMPACT_ATOMS: atom_id res chain seq x y z
N MET A 1 -1.91 -3.76 9.86
CA MET A 1 -2.79 -3.61 8.68
C MET A 1 -2.39 -2.43 7.79
N LEU A 2 -2.31 -1.18 8.28
CA LEU A 2 -1.82 -0.05 7.44
C LEU A 2 -0.33 -0.16 7.06
N ALA A 3 0.53 -0.58 8.00
CA ALA A 3 1.96 -0.77 7.74
C ALA A 3 2.22 -1.87 6.70
N GLU A 4 1.48 -2.99 6.78
CA GLU A 4 1.55 -4.10 5.83
C GLU A 4 1.12 -3.68 4.40
N TYR A 5 0.03 -2.92 4.28
CA TYR A 5 -0.42 -2.36 3.01
C TYR A 5 0.61 -1.37 2.45
N ALA A 6 1.15 -0.48 3.29
CA ALA A 6 2.18 0.48 2.91
C ALA A 6 3.48 -0.21 2.48
N SER A 7 3.87 -1.30 3.13
CA SER A 7 5.05 -2.10 2.77
C SER A 7 4.85 -2.83 1.44
N ARG A 8 3.69 -3.47 1.20
CA ARG A 8 3.35 -4.06 -0.10
C ARG A 8 3.32 -3.01 -1.21
N MET A 9 2.74 -1.85 -0.95
CA MET A 9 2.66 -0.75 -1.91
C MET A 9 4.04 -0.17 -2.23
N ARG A 10 4.93 -0.05 -1.23
CA ARG A 10 6.31 0.43 -1.41
C ARG A 10 7.16 -0.55 -2.22
N VAL A 11 6.99 -1.86 -2.00
CA VAL A 11 7.66 -2.92 -2.77
C VAL A 11 7.12 -2.98 -4.20
N LYS A 12 5.79 -2.94 -4.37
CA LYS A 12 5.17 -2.82 -5.69
C LYS A 12 5.76 -1.61 -6.42
N ASN A 13 5.73 -0.42 -5.83
CA ASN A 13 6.30 0.78 -6.45
C ASN A 13 7.79 0.66 -6.79
N HIS A 14 8.60 0.03 -5.96
CA HIS A 14 10.02 -0.17 -6.25
C HIS A 14 10.23 -1.07 -7.48
N ILE A 15 9.50 -2.17 -7.57
CA ILE A 15 9.53 -3.11 -8.70
C ILE A 15 8.94 -2.46 -9.96
N VAL A 16 7.82 -1.73 -9.84
CA VAL A 16 7.13 -1.00 -10.92
C VAL A 16 8.06 0.02 -11.57
N VAL A 17 8.68 0.90 -10.78
CA VAL A 17 9.58 1.93 -11.30
C VAL A 17 10.81 1.28 -11.91
N GLY A 18 11.38 0.22 -11.31
CA GLY A 18 12.48 -0.51 -11.91
C GLY A 18 12.14 -1.14 -13.27
N ALA A 19 10.99 -1.80 -13.37
CA ALA A 19 10.56 -2.52 -14.57
C ALA A 19 10.09 -1.62 -15.73
N ILE A 20 9.56 -0.42 -15.44
CA ILE A 20 9.10 0.53 -16.47
C ILE A 20 10.26 1.39 -16.99
N THR A 21 11.24 1.71 -16.15
CA THR A 21 12.32 2.64 -16.53
C THR A 21 13.51 1.96 -17.21
N SER A 22 13.63 0.62 -17.10
CA SER A 22 14.70 -0.13 -17.75
C SER A 22 14.30 -0.52 -19.17
N ALA A 23 15.10 -0.13 -20.17
CA ALA A 23 14.90 -0.50 -21.57
C ALA A 23 15.21 -1.99 -21.86
N GLU A 24 15.66 -2.75 -20.85
CA GLU A 24 15.93 -4.19 -20.93
C GLU A 24 14.68 -5.04 -20.65
N THR A 25 14.68 -6.25 -21.18
CA THR A 25 13.64 -7.26 -20.95
C THR A 25 13.59 -7.61 -19.46
N PHE A 26 12.44 -7.40 -18.82
CA PHE A 26 12.24 -7.73 -17.41
C PHE A 26 12.60 -9.20 -17.13
N ASP A 27 13.47 -9.43 -16.14
CA ASP A 27 13.81 -10.75 -15.62
C ASP A 27 13.43 -10.82 -14.12
N PRO A 28 12.46 -11.68 -13.74
CA PRO A 28 12.02 -11.85 -12.35
C PRO A 28 13.15 -12.26 -11.39
N SER A 29 14.17 -12.96 -11.89
CA SER A 29 15.25 -13.48 -11.05
C SER A 29 16.06 -12.37 -10.36
N ASN A 30 16.13 -11.19 -10.97
CA ASN A 30 16.80 -10.02 -10.43
C ASN A 30 16.14 -9.46 -9.15
N TYR A 31 14.88 -9.83 -8.87
CA TYR A 31 14.10 -9.33 -7.73
C TYR A 31 13.93 -10.36 -6.61
N LEU A 32 14.59 -11.52 -6.70
CA LEU A 32 14.46 -12.59 -5.70
C LEU A 32 14.91 -12.14 -4.31
N ASP A 33 16.03 -11.42 -4.21
CA ASP A 33 16.54 -10.95 -2.91
C ASP A 33 15.61 -9.92 -2.26
N ASP A 34 15.00 -9.04 -3.07
CA ASP A 34 13.99 -8.09 -2.61
C ASP A 34 12.76 -8.83 -2.08
N ALA A 35 12.23 -9.78 -2.85
CA ALA A 35 11.09 -10.59 -2.42
C ALA A 35 11.40 -11.35 -1.12
N ARG A 36 12.60 -11.94 -1.00
CA ARG A 36 13.07 -12.62 0.22
C ARG A 36 13.12 -11.67 1.41
N SER A 37 13.62 -10.45 1.21
CA SER A 37 13.70 -9.41 2.25
C SER A 37 12.31 -8.99 2.76
N VAL A 38 11.35 -8.88 1.85
CA VAL A 38 9.97 -8.53 2.17
C VAL A 38 9.29 -9.63 2.98
N LEU A 39 9.39 -10.89 2.53
CA LEU A 39 8.87 -12.04 3.28
C LEU A 39 9.53 -12.19 4.66
N ALA A 40 10.84 -11.91 4.76
CA ALA A 40 11.54 -11.89 6.05
C ALA A 40 10.95 -10.83 7.00
N SER A 41 10.74 -9.62 6.49
CA SER A 41 10.17 -8.51 7.26
C SER A 41 8.75 -8.84 7.74
N LEU A 42 7.89 -9.35 6.85
CA LEU A 42 6.53 -9.77 7.19
C LEU A 42 6.49 -10.94 8.18
N SER A 43 7.43 -11.88 8.06
CA SER A 43 7.59 -12.97 9.02
C SER A 43 7.95 -12.42 10.40
N ALA A 44 8.91 -11.49 10.48
CA ALA A 44 9.32 -10.87 11.74
C ALA A 44 8.18 -10.06 12.38
N GLU A 45 7.45 -9.27 11.59
CA GLU A 45 6.27 -8.53 12.05
C GLU A 45 5.18 -9.48 12.61
N SER A 46 4.93 -10.59 11.93
CA SER A 46 3.96 -11.60 12.36
C SER A 46 4.38 -12.28 13.67
N THR A 47 5.68 -12.56 13.84
CA THR A 47 6.23 -13.05 15.10
C THR A 47 6.04 -12.05 16.23
N LEU A 48 6.35 -10.76 16.02
CA LEU A 48 6.14 -9.72 17.02
C LEU A 48 4.66 -9.55 17.38
N ALA A 49 3.76 -9.69 16.41
CA ALA A 49 2.32 -9.67 16.64
C ALA A 49 1.87 -10.84 17.52
N ALA A 50 2.38 -12.05 17.25
CA ALA A 50 2.12 -13.22 18.08
C ALA A 50 2.63 -13.02 19.52
N GLU A 51 3.86 -12.53 19.70
CA GLU A 51 4.42 -12.26 21.02
C GLU A 51 3.60 -11.23 21.81
N ARG A 52 3.08 -10.21 21.13
CA ARG A 52 2.20 -9.21 21.74
C ARG A 52 0.89 -9.85 22.20
N LEU A 53 0.26 -10.65 21.34
CA LEU A 53 -0.98 -11.36 21.68
C LEU A 53 -0.76 -12.34 22.85
N ALA A 54 0.40 -13.01 22.89
CA ALA A 54 0.78 -13.87 24.01
C ALA A 54 0.92 -13.11 25.33
N ARG A 55 1.46 -11.88 25.29
CA ARG A 55 1.52 -10.99 26.48
C ARG A 55 0.13 -10.55 26.93
N GLU A 56 -0.72 -10.15 25.98
CA GLU A 56 -2.11 -9.74 26.26
C GLU A 56 -2.91 -10.90 26.86
N LEU A 57 -2.77 -12.12 26.32
CA LEU A 57 -3.39 -13.33 26.86
C LEU A 57 -2.94 -13.64 28.29
N ARG A 58 -1.64 -13.55 28.58
CA ARG A 58 -1.11 -13.75 29.95
C ARG A 58 -1.66 -12.72 30.94
N ALA A 59 -1.75 -11.45 30.53
CA ALA A 59 -2.33 -10.41 31.37
C ALA A 59 -3.82 -10.66 31.65
N ALA A 60 -4.59 -11.06 30.62
CA ALA A 60 -6.00 -11.43 30.77
C ALA A 60 -6.20 -12.62 31.72
N GLN A 61 -5.35 -13.64 31.62
CA GLN A 61 -5.40 -14.81 32.51
C GLN A 61 -5.05 -14.48 33.96
N GLN A 62 -4.15 -13.53 34.22
CA GLN A 62 -3.84 -13.09 35.57
C GLN A 62 -5.01 -12.32 36.21
N MET A 63 -5.75 -11.54 35.43
CA MET A 63 -6.96 -10.83 35.90
C MET A 63 -8.12 -11.78 36.22
N TYR A 64 -8.20 -12.94 35.55
CA TYR A 64 -9.21 -13.99 35.76
C TYR A 64 -9.28 -14.50 37.21
N GLY A 65 -8.18 -14.41 37.97
CA GLY A 65 -8.13 -14.84 39.37
C GLY A 65 -8.82 -13.89 40.36
N SER A 66 -9.33 -12.74 39.93
CA SER A 66 -9.73 -11.65 40.84
C SER A 66 -11.20 -11.18 40.73
N ALA A 67 -12.06 -11.77 39.87
CA ALA A 67 -13.43 -11.29 39.68
C ALA A 67 -14.47 -12.43 39.59
N GLU A 68 -15.53 -12.35 40.40
CA GLU A 68 -16.47 -13.46 40.62
C GLU A 68 -17.59 -13.61 39.56
N HIS A 69 -17.98 -12.59 38.77
CA HIS A 69 -19.20 -12.63 37.93
C HIS A 69 -19.07 -12.13 36.47
N ALA A 70 -17.86 -11.98 35.92
CA ALA A 70 -17.62 -11.51 34.53
C ALA A 70 -17.10 -12.61 33.56
N HIS A 71 -17.28 -13.88 33.93
CA HIS A 71 -16.57 -15.03 33.35
C HIS A 71 -16.88 -15.32 31.86
N ASP A 72 -18.09 -15.07 31.37
CA ASP A 72 -18.48 -15.50 30.02
C ASP A 72 -17.89 -14.62 28.91
N TYR A 73 -17.83 -13.29 29.11
CA TYR A 73 -17.25 -12.37 28.13
C TYR A 73 -15.71 -12.48 28.11
N GLN A 74 -15.08 -12.68 29.27
CA GLN A 74 -13.63 -12.73 29.41
C GLN A 74 -13.02 -14.06 28.91
N SER A 75 -13.75 -15.18 29.02
CA SER A 75 -13.31 -16.48 28.49
C SER A 75 -13.35 -16.52 26.96
N ALA A 76 -14.38 -15.92 26.35
CA ALA A 76 -14.48 -15.75 24.91
C ALA A 76 -13.33 -14.89 24.36
N ASP A 77 -12.97 -13.80 25.04
CA ASP A 77 -11.86 -12.92 24.65
C ASP A 77 -10.50 -13.64 24.74
N ALA A 78 -10.23 -14.38 25.82
CA ALA A 78 -9.01 -15.19 25.95
C ALA A 78 -8.89 -16.25 24.83
N SER A 79 -10.01 -16.89 24.47
CA SER A 79 -10.03 -17.85 23.36
C SER A 79 -9.76 -17.18 22.00
N ASN A 80 -10.26 -15.95 21.81
CA ASN A 80 -10.03 -15.16 20.60
C ASN A 80 -8.56 -14.74 20.48
N LEU A 81 -7.98 -14.23 21.57
CA LEU A 81 -6.56 -13.86 21.64
C LEU A 81 -5.66 -15.06 21.33
N LYS A 82 -5.93 -16.22 21.93
CA LYS A 82 -5.20 -17.47 21.65
C LYS A 82 -5.30 -17.90 20.19
N ARG A 83 -6.49 -17.79 19.58
CA ARG A 83 -6.67 -18.09 18.15
C ARG A 83 -5.87 -17.13 17.28
N ARG A 84 -5.90 -15.83 17.59
CA ARG A 84 -5.16 -14.81 16.82
C ARG A 84 -3.65 -14.99 16.95
N GLU A 85 -3.15 -15.35 18.13
CA GLU A 85 -1.75 -15.69 18.35
C GLU A 85 -1.33 -16.89 17.47
N ALA A 86 -2.11 -17.98 17.49
CA ALA A 86 -1.83 -19.15 16.69
C ALA A 86 -1.82 -18.86 15.18
N VAL A 87 -2.75 -18.02 14.70
CA VAL A 87 -2.78 -17.58 13.30
C VAL A 87 -1.54 -16.75 12.96
N ALA A 88 -1.13 -15.82 13.82
CA ALA A 88 0.06 -15.00 13.60
C ALA A 88 1.34 -15.84 13.55
N LEU A 89 1.48 -16.84 14.43
CA LEU A 89 2.60 -17.80 14.40
C LEU A 89 2.59 -18.66 13.13
N ALA A 90 1.43 -19.18 12.75
CA ALA A 90 1.29 -19.98 11.54
C ALA A 90 1.63 -19.16 10.28
N LEU A 91 1.22 -17.89 10.25
CA LEU A 91 1.57 -16.96 9.19
C LEU A 91 3.08 -16.71 9.14
N ALA A 92 3.70 -16.37 10.28
CA ALA A 92 5.15 -16.16 10.35
C ALA A 92 5.92 -17.38 9.82
N LYS A 93 5.54 -18.58 10.28
CA LYS A 93 6.15 -19.83 9.81
C LYS A 93 6.01 -20.01 8.30
N ARG A 94 4.79 -19.84 7.76
CA ARG A 94 4.52 -20.00 6.33
C ARG A 94 5.28 -18.98 5.48
N LEU A 95 5.39 -17.73 5.94
CA LEU A 95 6.20 -16.71 5.26
C LEU A 95 7.69 -17.08 5.26
N GLY A 96 8.19 -17.63 6.37
CA GLY A 96 9.56 -18.16 6.47
C GLY A 96 9.82 -19.32 5.50
N GLU A 97 8.90 -20.27 5.40
CA GLU A 97 8.99 -21.39 4.44
C GLU A 97 8.98 -20.88 2.99
N ARG A 98 8.07 -19.96 2.65
CA ARG A 98 7.96 -19.38 1.30
C ARG A 98 9.12 -18.49 0.90
N ARG A 99 9.82 -17.89 1.86
CA ARG A 99 11.04 -17.13 1.60
C ARG A 99 12.15 -17.99 0.98
N SER A 100 12.16 -19.30 1.23
CA SER A 100 13.18 -20.22 0.71
C SER A 100 12.74 -20.96 -0.56
N ASP A 101 11.57 -20.62 -1.11
CA ASP A 101 10.94 -21.29 -2.25
C ASP A 101 11.03 -20.37 -3.49
N ASP A 102 12.10 -20.50 -4.27
CA ASP A 102 12.35 -19.61 -5.42
C ASP A 102 11.25 -19.69 -6.49
N GLU A 103 10.66 -20.85 -6.72
CA GLU A 103 9.55 -21.00 -7.68
C GLU A 103 8.35 -20.17 -7.24
N TYR A 104 8.00 -20.22 -5.95
CA TYR A 104 6.97 -19.36 -5.38
C TYR A 104 7.31 -17.87 -5.49
N LEU A 105 8.57 -17.49 -5.23
CA LEU A 105 8.99 -16.09 -5.30
C LEU A 105 8.92 -15.54 -6.72
N LEU A 106 9.36 -16.31 -7.73
CA LEU A 106 9.25 -15.94 -9.13
C LEU A 106 7.79 -15.73 -9.53
N GLY A 107 6.90 -16.66 -9.13
CA GLY A 107 5.46 -16.51 -9.33
C GLY A 107 4.92 -15.24 -8.68
N LEU A 108 5.28 -14.98 -7.42
CA LEU A 108 4.87 -13.78 -6.68
C LEU A 108 5.32 -12.49 -7.38
N ILE A 109 6.55 -12.45 -7.91
CA ILE A 109 7.11 -11.31 -8.62
C ILE A 109 6.35 -11.04 -9.92
N GLU A 110 6.04 -12.07 -10.70
CA GLU A 110 5.25 -11.93 -11.93
C GLU A 110 3.81 -11.46 -11.64
N HIS A 111 3.15 -12.01 -10.61
CA HIS A 111 1.81 -11.55 -10.24
C HIS A 111 1.83 -10.08 -9.78
N ALA A 112 2.86 -9.68 -9.02
CA ALA A 112 3.02 -8.29 -8.60
C ALA A 112 3.23 -7.35 -9.79
N ARG A 113 3.91 -7.81 -10.84
CA ARG A 113 4.09 -7.09 -12.10
C ARG A 113 2.80 -6.97 -12.90
N GLU A 114 2.02 -8.05 -13.03
CA GLU A 114 0.72 -8.02 -13.73
C GLU A 114 -0.24 -7.03 -13.06
N ASP A 115 -0.35 -7.09 -11.73
CA ASP A 115 -1.14 -6.14 -10.95
C ASP A 115 -0.69 -4.69 -11.19
N ALA A 116 0.63 -4.47 -11.19
CA ALA A 116 1.23 -3.17 -11.43
C ALA A 116 0.87 -2.61 -12.82
N TRP A 117 0.94 -3.45 -13.86
CA TRP A 117 0.53 -3.06 -15.21
C TRP A 117 -0.95 -2.70 -15.27
N HIS A 118 -1.82 -3.46 -14.58
CA HIS A 118 -3.23 -3.11 -14.49
C HIS A 118 -3.47 -1.77 -13.79
N ASP A 119 -2.75 -1.48 -12.72
CA ASP A 119 -2.86 -0.21 -11.99
C ASP A 119 -2.35 0.98 -12.84
N VAL A 120 -1.25 0.81 -13.58
CA VAL A 120 -0.75 1.82 -14.52
C VAL A 120 -1.71 2.03 -15.67
N ALA A 121 -2.24 0.95 -16.27
CA ALA A 121 -3.22 1.05 -17.35
C ALA A 121 -4.48 1.79 -16.90
N ARG A 122 -4.98 1.49 -15.70
CA ARG A 122 -6.12 2.20 -15.10
C ARG A 122 -5.81 3.68 -14.86
N ALA A 123 -4.63 3.99 -14.34
CA ALA A 123 -4.22 5.38 -14.12
C ALA A 123 -4.10 6.16 -15.44
N VAL A 124 -3.61 5.52 -16.51
CA VAL A 124 -3.57 6.10 -17.86
C VAL A 124 -4.98 6.31 -18.41
N GLU A 125 -5.87 5.32 -18.30
CA GLU A 125 -7.27 5.41 -18.71
C GLU A 125 -7.99 6.55 -17.98
N GLU A 126 -7.88 6.62 -16.65
CA GLU A 126 -8.44 7.71 -15.85
C GLU A 126 -7.86 9.08 -16.21
N SER A 127 -6.57 9.14 -16.59
CA SER A 127 -5.95 10.39 -17.04
C SER A 127 -6.44 10.78 -18.43
N LEU A 128 -6.66 9.82 -19.33
CA LEU A 128 -7.20 10.06 -20.65
C LEU A 128 -8.65 10.53 -20.57
N ASP A 129 -9.49 9.88 -19.75
CA ASP A 129 -10.88 10.29 -19.51
C ASP A 129 -10.97 11.69 -18.91
N ARG A 130 -10.08 12.05 -17.97
CA ARG A 130 -9.97 13.41 -17.43
C ARG A 130 -9.50 14.43 -18.46
N SER A 131 -8.68 14.02 -19.42
CA SER A 131 -8.22 14.90 -20.51
C SER A 131 -9.25 15.08 -21.62
N ASN A 132 -10.25 14.19 -21.70
CA ASN A 132 -11.36 14.26 -22.65
C ASN A 132 -12.46 15.23 -22.17
N ILE A 133 -12.06 16.39 -21.66
CA ILE A 133 -12.99 17.51 -21.40
C ILE A 133 -13.59 17.88 -22.75
N VAL A 134 -14.90 17.69 -22.89
CA VAL A 134 -15.65 18.16 -24.06
C VAL A 134 -15.47 19.67 -24.13
N VAL A 135 -14.57 20.08 -25.01
CA VAL A 135 -14.37 21.45 -25.42
C VAL A 135 -15.64 21.84 -26.17
N ASP A 136 -16.51 22.62 -25.54
CA ASP A 136 -17.72 23.16 -26.19
C ASP A 136 -17.30 23.82 -27.53
N ALA A 137 -18.15 23.76 -28.56
CA ALA A 137 -17.87 24.37 -29.86
C ALA A 137 -17.59 25.89 -29.76
N ASP A 138 -17.99 26.49 -28.64
CA ASP A 138 -17.73 27.88 -28.29
C ASP A 138 -16.43 28.10 -27.51
N TYR A 139 -15.80 27.05 -27.00
CA TYR A 139 -14.60 27.17 -26.18
C TYR A 139 -13.44 27.77 -26.96
N GLU A 140 -13.15 27.29 -28.18
CA GLU A 140 -12.10 27.89 -29.01
C GLU A 140 -12.42 29.34 -29.36
N ARG A 141 -13.69 29.62 -29.70
CA ARG A 141 -14.16 30.98 -30.03
C ARG A 141 -14.02 31.95 -28.86
N GLN A 142 -14.25 31.48 -27.63
CA GLN A 142 -14.17 32.29 -26.42
C GLN A 142 -12.81 32.21 -25.73
N ARG A 143 -11.90 31.35 -26.20
CA ARG A 143 -10.59 31.14 -25.57
C ARG A 143 -9.72 32.38 -25.69
N GLU A 144 -9.68 33.02 -26.86
CA GLU A 144 -8.90 34.24 -27.05
C GLU A 144 -9.37 35.37 -26.12
N GLN A 145 -10.68 35.60 -26.01
CA GLN A 145 -11.23 36.62 -25.10
C GLN A 145 -10.93 36.30 -23.62
N ARG A 146 -11.05 35.04 -23.20
CA ARG A 146 -10.76 34.64 -21.82
C ARG A 146 -9.27 34.71 -21.49
N MET A 147 -8.40 34.33 -22.42
CA MET A 147 -6.95 34.46 -22.26
C MET A 147 -6.53 35.94 -22.23
N ALA A 148 -7.16 36.79 -23.03
CA ALA A 148 -6.92 38.24 -22.99
C ALA A 148 -7.30 38.84 -21.63
N LEU A 149 -8.47 38.49 -21.09
CA LEU A 149 -8.93 38.93 -19.76
C LEU A 149 -8.03 38.43 -18.63
N LEU A 150 -7.60 37.17 -18.67
CA LEU A 150 -6.66 36.59 -17.69
C LEU A 150 -5.35 37.38 -17.65
N VAL A 151 -4.80 37.73 -18.83
CA VAL A 151 -3.56 38.50 -18.94
C VAL A 151 -3.75 39.95 -18.49
N SER A 152 -4.83 40.60 -18.93
CA SER A 152 -5.03 42.04 -18.69
C SER A 152 -5.52 42.37 -17.29
N GLU A 153 -6.33 41.50 -16.67
CA GLU A 153 -6.95 41.79 -15.37
C GLU A 153 -6.28 41.00 -14.24
N ASP A 154 -6.23 39.67 -14.36
CA ASP A 154 -5.80 38.83 -13.25
C ASP A 154 -4.28 38.82 -13.06
N LEU A 155 -3.50 38.61 -14.13
CA LEU A 155 -2.05 38.59 -14.04
C LEU A 155 -1.46 39.99 -13.81
N ALA A 156 -2.07 41.03 -14.37
CA ALA A 156 -1.67 42.42 -14.11
C ALA A 156 -1.91 42.83 -12.65
N ARG A 157 -3.04 42.40 -12.07
CA ARG A 157 -3.33 42.59 -10.64
C ARG A 157 -2.34 41.85 -9.76
N LEU A 158 -2.03 40.59 -10.08
CA LEU A 158 -1.05 39.79 -9.34
C LEU A 158 0.35 40.44 -9.37
N ALA A 159 0.78 40.92 -10.54
CA ALA A 159 2.06 41.62 -10.70
C ALA A 159 2.10 42.93 -9.88
N GLY A 160 1.00 43.67 -9.85
CA GLY A 160 0.85 44.89 -9.05
C GLY A 160 0.81 44.64 -7.54
N GLU A 161 0.30 43.49 -7.09
CA GLU A 161 0.34 43.04 -5.70
C GLU A 161 1.76 42.62 -5.27
N THR A 162 2.49 41.92 -6.14
CA THR A 162 3.89 41.53 -5.87
C THR A 162 4.89 42.70 -5.92
N ALA A 163 4.58 43.81 -6.61
CA ALA A 163 5.43 44.99 -6.70
C ALA A 163 5.25 46.00 -5.54
N LYS A 164 4.26 45.77 -4.66
CA LYS A 164 3.95 46.62 -3.50
C LYS A 164 4.39 46.03 -2.15
N GLY A 165 4.98 44.83 -2.14
CA GLY A 165 5.63 44.21 -0.98
C GLY A 165 7.14 44.30 -1.09
#